data_AF-B0FLD2-F1
#
_entry.id   AF-B0FLD2-F1
#
_cell.length_a   1.000
_cell.length_b   1.000
_cell.length_c   1.000
_cell.angle_alpha   90.00
_cell.angle_beta   90.00
_cell.angle_gamma   90.00
#
_symmetry.space_group_name_H-M   'P 1'
#
loop_
_entity.id
_entity.type
_entity.pdbx_description
1 polymer ?
#
loop_
_entity_poly.entity_id
_entity_poly.type
_entity_poly.pdbx_seq_one_letter_code
_entity_poly.pdbx_strand_id
1 'polypeptide(L)'
;LYPPTSILNNTDRLEEVNMLQSNVNFTVRLAEGLSFRTQLGYQMSMNDTRTFFNLGTNQADRGSDGINGSLAQVKSQNYLNENVLMYNFNKNGHKFETLAGMSFQITERFRQTAAAIQFPLDDLGWNNMGMANMAVMPGSSATQQNLM
;
A
#
# COMPACT_ATOMS: atom_id res chain seq x y z
N LEU A 1 24.89 -3.11 -27.66
CA LEU A 1 23.58 -3.12 -26.96
C LEU A 1 23.41 -4.49 -26.31
N TYR A 2 22.84 -4.59 -25.10
CA TYR A 2 22.53 -5.90 -24.50
C TYR A 2 21.20 -6.42 -25.10
N PRO A 3 21.05 -7.72 -25.40
CA PRO A 3 19.83 -8.23 -26.02
C PRO A 3 18.61 -8.00 -25.11
N PRO A 4 17.56 -7.32 -25.57
CA PRO A 4 16.38 -7.04 -24.73
C PRO A 4 15.62 -8.32 -24.37
N THR A 5 15.69 -9.35 -25.22
CA THR A 5 15.07 -10.66 -24.99
C THR A 5 15.71 -11.43 -23.84
N SER A 6 17.04 -11.34 -23.67
CA SER A 6 17.74 -11.98 -22.55
C SER A 6 17.35 -11.34 -21.22
N ILE A 7 17.21 -10.01 -21.18
CA ILE A 7 16.72 -9.31 -19.98
C ILE A 7 15.29 -9.75 -19.65
N LEU A 8 14.41 -9.82 -20.65
CA LEU A 8 13.00 -10.18 -20.45
C LEU A 8 12.85 -11.61 -19.91
N ASN A 9 13.61 -12.56 -20.44
CA ASN A 9 13.49 -13.97 -20.08
C ASN A 9 14.23 -14.33 -18.78
N ASN A 10 15.28 -13.60 -18.43
CA ASN A 10 16.14 -13.90 -17.29
C ASN A 10 15.93 -12.94 -16.11
N THR A 11 14.91 -12.06 -16.18
CA THR A 11 14.48 -11.26 -15.03
C THR A 11 13.21 -11.87 -14.47
N ASP A 12 13.29 -12.38 -13.25
CA ASP A 12 12.10 -12.74 -12.52
C ASP A 12 11.55 -11.49 -11.84
N ARG A 13 10.23 -11.28 -11.94
CA ARG A 13 9.54 -10.21 -11.22
C ARG A 13 8.17 -10.66 -10.78
N LEU A 14 7.88 -10.42 -9.50
CA LEU A 14 6.55 -10.60 -8.92
C LEU A 14 6.13 -9.32 -8.23
N GLU A 15 4.90 -8.90 -8.48
CA GLU A 15 4.24 -7.83 -7.74
C GLU A 15 2.91 -8.37 -7.22
N GLU A 16 2.72 -8.33 -5.90
CA GLU A 16 1.50 -8.80 -5.24
C GLU A 16 0.90 -7.66 -4.42
N VAL A 17 -0.38 -7.37 -4.67
CA VAL A 17 -1.12 -6.34 -3.94
C VAL A 17 -2.24 -7.01 -3.16
N ASN A 18 -2.10 -7.01 -1.84
CA ASN A 18 -3.13 -7.45 -0.91
C ASN A 18 -3.90 -6.24 -0.38
N MET A 19 -5.22 -6.27 -0.46
CA MET A 19 -6.08 -5.18 0.00
C MET A 19 -7.16 -5.69 0.95
N LEU A 20 -7.32 -4.98 2.07
CA LEU A 20 -8.44 -5.13 2.99
C LEU A 20 -9.16 -3.78 3.08
N GLN A 21 -10.47 -3.79 2.88
CA GLN A 21 -11.30 -2.60 3.03
C GLN A 21 -12.54 -2.94 3.85
N SER A 22 -12.84 -2.11 4.83
CA SER A 22 -14.01 -2.24 5.69
C SER A 22 -14.64 -0.88 5.91
N ASN A 23 -15.97 -0.84 5.86
CA ASN A 23 -16.75 0.35 6.14
C ASN A 23 -17.92 -0.04 7.05
N VAL A 24 -18.12 0.74 8.11
CA VAL A 24 -19.23 0.56 9.05
C VAL A 24 -19.98 1.87 9.14
N ASN A 25 -21.30 1.82 9.02
CA ASN A 25 -22.16 2.99 9.08
C ASN A 25 -23.23 2.77 10.15
N PHE A 26 -23.38 3.75 11.04
CA PHE A 26 -24.43 3.80 12.03
C PHE A 26 -25.28 5.04 11.81
N THR A 27 -26.59 4.87 11.75
CA THR A 27 -27.55 5.97 11.71
C THR A 27 -28.54 5.81 12.84
N VAL A 28 -28.73 6.87 13.62
CA VAL A 28 -29.68 6.93 14.73
C VAL A 28 -30.57 8.15 14.57
N ARG A 29 -31.86 7.97 14.82
CA ARG A 29 -32.82 9.07 14.91
C ARG A 29 -32.84 9.53 16.37
N LEU A 30 -32.38 10.76 16.62
CA LEU A 30 -32.30 11.34 17.97
C LEU A 30 -33.64 11.96 18.39
N ALA A 31 -34.33 12.60 17.45
CA ALA A 31 -35.67 13.16 17.63
C ALA A 31 -36.41 13.20 16.29
N GLU A 32 -37.66 13.65 16.28
CA GLU A 32 -38.38 13.89 15.03
C GLU A 32 -37.64 14.97 14.21
N GLY A 33 -37.35 14.65 12.95
CA GLY A 33 -36.55 15.51 12.08
C GLY A 33 -35.04 15.51 12.34
N LEU A 34 -34.56 15.07 13.51
CA LEU A 34 -33.14 15.07 13.86
C LEU A 34 -32.53 13.66 13.79
N SER A 35 -31.58 13.47 12.87
CA SER A 35 -30.83 12.22 12.75
C SER A 35 -29.32 12.45 12.80
N PHE A 36 -28.60 11.48 13.37
CA PHE A 36 -27.16 11.45 13.42
C PHE A 36 -26.67 10.22 12.66
N ARG A 37 -25.67 10.42 11.81
CA ARG A 37 -24.98 9.38 11.06
C ARG A 37 -23.49 9.45 11.38
N THR A 38 -22.89 8.31 11.67
CA THR A 38 -21.43 8.16 11.73
C THR A 38 -20.99 7.04 10.80
N GLN A 39 -19.94 7.28 10.05
CA GLN A 39 -19.28 6.33 9.17
C GLN A 39 -17.83 6.16 9.62
N LEU A 40 -17.39 4.91 9.69
CA LEU A 40 -16.01 4.52 9.95
C LEU A 40 -15.51 3.73 8.74
N GLY A 41 -14.40 4.16 8.16
CA GLY A 41 -13.73 3.50 7.06
C GLY A 41 -12.32 3.10 7.47
N TYR A 42 -11.92 1.88 7.10
CA TYR A 42 -10.55 1.40 7.21
C TYR A 42 -10.15 0.73 5.91
N GLN A 43 -8.99 1.10 5.39
CA GLN A 43 -8.39 0.45 4.22
C GLN A 43 -6.92 0.18 4.49
N MET A 44 -6.47 -1.02 4.18
CA MET A 44 -5.07 -1.41 4.20
C MET A 44 -4.70 -1.98 2.84
N SER A 45 -3.56 -1.57 2.32
CA SER A 45 -2.93 -2.19 1.15
C SER A 45 -1.49 -2.56 1.50
N MET A 46 -1.09 -3.76 1.11
CA MET A 46 0.30 -4.22 1.13
C MET A 46 0.71 -4.52 -0.30
N ASN A 47 1.68 -3.79 -0.82
CA ASN A 47 2.31 -4.07 -2.11
C ASN A 47 3.68 -4.68 -1.86
N ASP A 48 3.85 -5.93 -2.30
CA ASP A 48 5.10 -6.67 -2.25
C ASP A 48 5.68 -6.79 -3.66
N THR A 49 6.86 -6.21 -3.87
CA THR A 49 7.61 -6.33 -5.12
C THR A 49 8.86 -7.18 -4.88
N ARG A 50 9.03 -8.22 -5.69
CA ARG A 50 10.22 -9.08 -5.71
C ARG A 50 10.81 -9.01 -7.11
N THR A 51 12.11 -8.74 -7.22
CA THR A 51 12.82 -8.74 -8.50
C THR A 51 14.12 -9.48 -8.33
N PHE A 52 14.43 -10.38 -9.26
CA PHE A 52 15.68 -11.11 -9.30
C PHE A 52 16.24 -11.08 -10.72
N PHE A 53 17.52 -10.76 -10.81
CA PHE A 53 18.26 -10.66 -12.07
C PHE A 53 19.19 -11.87 -12.17
N ASN A 54 18.78 -12.84 -12.98
CA ASN A 54 19.56 -14.06 -13.23
C ASN A 54 20.76 -13.76 -14.14
N LEU A 55 21.62 -14.76 -14.32
CA LEU A 55 22.70 -14.70 -15.31
C LEU A 55 22.12 -14.44 -16.70
N GLY A 56 22.81 -13.67 -17.54
CA GLY A 56 22.26 -13.29 -18.84
C GLY A 56 21.28 -12.11 -18.78
N THR A 57 21.29 -11.36 -17.68
CA THR A 57 20.73 -10.00 -17.61
C THR A 57 21.85 -8.97 -17.65
N ASN A 58 21.56 -7.76 -18.12
CA ASN A 58 22.55 -6.68 -18.12
C ASN A 58 22.99 -6.32 -16.69
N GLN A 59 22.02 -6.30 -15.77
CA GLN A 59 22.19 -6.01 -14.35
C GLN A 59 23.15 -6.99 -13.69
N ALA A 60 23.03 -8.29 -14.01
CA ALA A 60 23.92 -9.31 -13.47
C ALA A 60 25.28 -9.37 -14.17
N ASP A 61 25.31 -9.29 -15.51
CA ASP A 61 26.53 -9.56 -16.27
C ASP A 61 27.49 -8.37 -16.36
N ARG A 62 26.97 -7.14 -16.22
CA ARG A 62 27.76 -5.90 -16.40
C ARG A 62 27.86 -5.05 -15.14
N GLY A 63 27.03 -5.32 -14.13
CA GLY A 63 27.08 -4.66 -12.85
C GLY A 63 28.18 -5.23 -11.93
N SER A 64 28.61 -4.44 -10.95
CA SER A 64 29.40 -4.94 -9.81
C SER A 64 28.64 -5.90 -8.90
N ASP A 65 27.33 -5.94 -9.07
CA ASP A 65 26.39 -6.62 -8.19
C ASP A 65 26.23 -8.10 -8.55
N GLY A 66 26.69 -8.54 -9.73
CA GLY A 66 26.49 -9.91 -10.20
C GLY A 66 25.02 -10.32 -10.21
N ILE A 67 24.73 -11.61 -10.16
CA ILE A 67 23.37 -12.11 -9.93
C ILE A 67 22.85 -11.48 -8.63
N ASN A 68 21.67 -10.87 -8.68
CA ASN A 68 21.16 -10.08 -7.55
C ASN A 68 19.64 -10.09 -7.43
N GLY A 69 19.17 -9.83 -6.22
CA GLY A 69 17.75 -9.83 -5.87
C GLY A 69 17.38 -8.65 -4.98
N SER A 70 16.13 -8.20 -5.10
CA SER A 70 15.56 -7.17 -4.26
C SER A 70 14.13 -7.49 -3.87
N LEU A 71 13.80 -7.11 -2.64
CA LEU A 71 12.48 -7.21 -2.04
C LEU A 71 12.08 -5.82 -1.57
N ALA A 72 10.89 -5.37 -1.93
CA ALA A 72 10.31 -4.13 -1.44
C ALA A 72 8.89 -4.40 -0.97
N GLN A 73 8.54 -3.89 0.21
CA GLN A 73 7.17 -3.90 0.71
C GLN A 73 6.73 -2.48 1.01
N VAL A 74 5.53 -2.12 0.56
CA VAL A 74 4.87 -0.87 0.90
C VAL A 74 3.54 -1.20 1.56
N LYS A 75 3.38 -0.83 2.82
CA LYS A 75 2.11 -0.89 3.54
C LYS A 75 1.50 0.50 3.59
N SER A 76 0.26 0.63 3.14
CA SER A 76 -0.53 1.85 3.22
C SER A 76 -1.79 1.58 4.05
N GLN A 77 -2.09 2.45 5.01
CA GLN A 77 -3.27 2.35 5.87
C GLN A 77 -4.02 3.68 5.84
N ASN A 78 -5.32 3.63 5.61
CA ASN A 78 -6.21 4.78 5.63
C ASN A 78 -7.31 4.55 6.68
N TYR A 79 -7.49 5.53 7.55
CA TYR A 79 -8.56 5.60 8.52
C TYR A 79 -9.44 6.79 8.17
N LEU A 80 -10.75 6.60 8.17
CA LEU A 80 -11.74 7.63 7.91
C LEU A 80 -12.83 7.57 8.99
N ASN A 81 -13.17 8.72 9.57
CA ASN A 81 -14.35 8.87 10.38
C ASN A 81 -15.14 10.11 9.96
N GLU A 82 -16.37 9.90 9.53
CA GLU A 82 -17.27 10.97 9.12
C GLU A 82 -18.48 10.98 10.04
N ASN A 83 -18.77 12.12 10.64
CA ASN A 83 -19.93 12.31 11.50
C ASN A 83 -20.80 13.40 10.91
N VAL A 84 -22.09 13.14 10.82
CA VAL A 84 -23.06 14.00 10.16
C VAL A 84 -24.31 14.09 11.03
N LEU A 85 -24.66 15.31 11.43
CA LEU A 85 -25.93 15.63 12.07
C LEU A 85 -26.84 16.29 11.04
N MET A 86 -28.05 15.74 10.88
CA MET A 86 -29.05 16.21 9.93
C MET A 86 -30.31 16.61 10.66
N TYR A 87 -30.82 17.81 10.37
CA TYR A 87 -32.10 18.31 10.87
C TYR A 87 -33.04 18.68 9.73
N ASN A 88 -34.18 18.01 9.71
CA ASN A 88 -35.26 18.15 8.75
C ASN A 88 -36.45 18.82 9.40
N PHE A 89 -36.79 20.00 8.92
CA PHE A 89 -37.96 20.77 9.34
C PHE A 89 -39.00 20.79 8.21
N ASN A 90 -40.22 20.37 8.52
CA ASN A 90 -41.35 20.45 7.59
C ASN A 90 -42.57 21.04 8.29
N LYS A 91 -42.97 22.25 7.92
CA LYS A 91 -44.14 22.92 8.49
C LYS A 91 -44.80 23.85 7.47
N ASN A 92 -46.14 23.80 7.39
CA ASN A 92 -46.97 24.68 6.55
C ASN A 92 -46.53 24.74 5.07
N GLY A 93 -46.10 23.61 4.50
CA GLY A 93 -45.65 23.55 3.09
C GLY A 93 -44.20 23.98 2.86
N HIS A 94 -43.49 24.44 3.90
CA HIS A 94 -42.06 24.75 3.83
C HIS A 94 -41.23 23.56 4.32
N LYS A 95 -40.24 23.16 3.53
CA LYS A 95 -39.27 22.11 3.86
C LYS A 95 -37.87 22.72 3.94
N PHE A 96 -37.17 22.43 5.03
CA PHE A 96 -35.80 22.86 5.25
C PHE A 96 -34.99 21.68 5.76
N GLU A 97 -33.84 21.44 5.13
CA GLU A 97 -32.89 20.41 5.51
C GLU A 97 -31.56 21.08 5.80
N THR A 98 -31.01 20.79 6.97
CA THR A 98 -29.71 21.30 7.40
C THR A 98 -28.82 20.16 7.81
N LEU A 99 -27.54 20.31 7.49
CA LEU A 99 -26.51 19.33 7.75
C LEU A 99 -25.31 20.02 8.38
N ALA A 100 -24.79 19.43 9.45
CA ALA A 100 -23.51 19.77 10.05
C ALA A 100 -22.65 18.51 10.05
N GLY A 101 -21.42 18.60 9.55
CA GLY A 101 -20.53 17.44 9.42
C GLY A 101 -19.09 17.74 9.82
N MET A 102 -18.42 16.71 10.31
CA MET A 102 -16.97 16.71 10.59
C MET A 102 -16.34 15.42 10.04
N SER A 103 -15.14 15.52 9.50
CA SER A 103 -14.42 14.39 8.90
C SER A 103 -13.00 14.32 9.45
N PHE A 104 -12.56 13.11 9.81
CA PHE A 104 -11.21 12.84 10.26
C PHE A 104 -10.60 11.79 9.34
N GLN A 105 -9.44 12.08 8.78
CA GLN A 105 -8.70 11.14 7.95
C GLN A 105 -7.24 11.03 8.41
N ILE A 106 -6.77 9.80 8.51
CA ILE A 106 -5.36 9.49 8.79
C ILE A 106 -4.86 8.54 7.70
N THR A 107 -3.75 8.89 7.08
CA THR A 107 -3.06 8.07 6.09
C THR A 107 -1.66 7.78 6.58
N GLU A 108 -1.34 6.50 6.73
CA GLU A 108 -0.02 6.01 7.11
C GLU A 108 0.59 5.22 5.96
N ARG A 109 1.88 5.42 5.72
CA ARG A 109 2.65 4.66 4.74
C ARG A 109 3.95 4.21 5.35
N PHE A 110 4.20 2.91 5.31
CA PHE A 110 5.46 2.29 5.67
C PHE A 110 6.07 1.63 4.44
N ARG A 111 7.37 1.83 4.23
CA ARG A 111 8.14 1.19 3.17
C ARG A 111 9.33 0.48 3.80
N GLN A 112 9.61 -0.72 3.32
CA GLN A 112 10.85 -1.43 3.59
C GLN A 112 11.44 -2.01 2.31
N THR A 113 12.76 -2.08 2.27
CA THR A 113 13.51 -2.65 1.15
C THR A 113 14.66 -3.48 1.68
N ALA A 114 14.89 -4.64 1.07
CA ALA A 114 16.05 -5.48 1.29
C ALA A 114 16.60 -5.92 -0.07
N ALA A 115 17.91 -6.08 -0.17
CA ALA A 115 18.54 -6.58 -1.39
C ALA A 115 19.77 -7.41 -1.03
N ALA A 116 20.14 -8.30 -1.94
CA ALA A 116 21.33 -9.10 -1.85
C ALA A 116 21.94 -9.25 -3.25
N ILE A 117 23.27 -9.34 -3.30
CA ILE A 117 24.06 -9.28 -4.52
C ILE A 117 25.12 -10.38 -4.51
N GLN A 118 25.70 -10.65 -5.67
CA GLN A 118 26.74 -11.65 -5.90
C GLN A 118 26.28 -13.05 -5.47
N PHE A 119 25.09 -13.45 -5.92
CA PHE A 119 24.65 -14.83 -5.76
C PHE A 119 25.56 -15.77 -6.57
N PRO A 120 25.95 -16.93 -6.01
CA PRO A 120 26.78 -17.91 -6.71
C PRO A 120 26.02 -18.66 -7.81
N LEU A 121 24.70 -18.76 -7.70
CA LEU A 121 23.78 -19.47 -8.59
C LEU A 121 22.44 -18.72 -8.63
N ASP A 122 21.68 -18.87 -9.71
CA ASP A 122 20.38 -18.23 -9.92
C ASP A 122 19.16 -19.15 -9.69
N ASP A 123 19.34 -20.47 -9.62
CA ASP A 123 18.24 -21.47 -9.53
C ASP A 123 17.21 -21.23 -8.41
N LEU A 124 17.62 -20.62 -7.30
CA LEU A 124 16.76 -20.38 -6.13
C LEU A 124 16.07 -19.01 -6.15
N GLY A 125 16.54 -18.08 -6.99
CA GLY A 125 16.04 -16.71 -7.08
C GLY A 125 15.89 -16.02 -5.72
N TRP A 126 14.80 -15.27 -5.56
CA TRP A 126 14.46 -14.58 -4.30
C TRP A 126 13.98 -15.50 -3.17
N ASN A 127 13.81 -16.80 -3.40
CA ASN A 127 13.32 -17.72 -2.37
C ASN A 127 14.38 -18.03 -1.31
N ASN A 128 15.65 -17.71 -1.56
CA ASN A 128 16.73 -17.85 -0.59
C ASN A 128 17.76 -16.71 -0.70
N MET A 129 17.37 -15.51 -0.25
CA MET A 129 18.22 -14.32 -0.27
C MET A 129 19.53 -14.46 0.54
N GLY A 130 19.60 -15.42 1.47
CA GLY A 130 20.78 -15.68 2.30
C GLY A 130 21.92 -16.43 1.58
N MET A 131 21.68 -16.96 0.37
CA MET A 131 22.71 -17.61 -0.46
C MET A 131 23.66 -16.61 -1.11
N ALA A 132 23.30 -15.34 -1.13
CA ALA A 132 24.13 -14.28 -1.69
C ALA A 132 25.41 -14.12 -0.89
N ASN A 133 26.51 -13.83 -1.59
CA ASN A 133 27.79 -13.55 -0.92
C ASN A 133 27.78 -12.19 -0.19
N MET A 134 26.88 -11.28 -0.58
CA MET A 134 26.80 -9.94 -0.01
C MET A 134 25.35 -9.50 0.19
N ALA A 135 25.02 -9.11 1.42
CA ALA A 135 23.76 -8.42 1.72
C ALA A 135 23.93 -6.90 1.51
N VAL A 136 22.92 -6.27 0.93
CA VAL A 136 22.81 -4.81 0.86
C VAL A 136 22.10 -4.32 2.12
N MET A 137 22.54 -3.17 2.64
CA MET A 137 21.92 -2.59 3.84
C MET A 137 20.41 -2.39 3.63
N PRO A 138 19.55 -2.97 4.50
CA PRO A 138 18.12 -2.78 4.39
C PRO A 138 17.74 -1.34 4.70
N GLY A 139 16.66 -0.88 4.10
CA GLY A 139 16.12 0.47 4.29
C GLY A 139 14.67 0.42 4.73
N SER A 140 14.28 1.37 5.57
CA SER A 140 12.87 1.56 5.95
C SER A 140 12.51 3.03 6.09
N SER A 141 11.27 3.39 5.77
CA SER A 141 10.72 4.73 6.02
C SER A 141 9.25 4.65 6.40
N ALA A 142 8.81 5.62 7.21
CA ALA A 142 7.42 5.79 7.60
C ALA A 142 6.97 7.23 7.33
N THR A 143 5.71 7.42 6.97
CA THR A 143 5.09 8.73 6.79
C THR A 143 3.65 8.67 7.25
N GLN A 144 3.19 9.72 7.92
CA GLN A 144 1.80 9.88 8.35
C GLN A 144 1.27 11.25 7.93
N GLN A 145 0.03 11.28 7.49
CA GLN A 145 -0.71 12.49 7.14
C GLN A 145 -2.06 12.49 7.86
N ASN A 146 -2.45 13.62 8.43
CA ASN A 146 -3.70 13.79 9.15
C ASN A 146 -4.49 14.94 8.51
N LEU A 147 -5.79 14.75 8.28
CA LEU A 147 -6.75 15.75 7.85
C LEU A 147 -7.93 15.78 8.83
N MET A 148 -8.36 16.98 9.22
CA MET A 148 -9.49 17.25 10.14
C MET A 148 -10.44 18.27 9.51
#